data_AF-A0A7J3HN77-F1
#
_entry.id   AF-A0A7J3HN77-F1
#
_cell.length_a   1.000
_cell.length_b   1.000
_cell.length_c   1.000
_cell.angle_alpha   90.00
_cell.angle_beta   90.00
_cell.angle_gamma   90.00
#
_symmetry.space_group_name_H-M   'P 1'
#
loop_
_entity.id
_entity.type
_entity.pdbx_description
1 polymer ?
#
loop_
_entity_poly.entity_id
_entity_poly.type
_entity_poly.pdbx_seq_one_letter_code
_entity_poly.pdbx_strand_id
1 'polypeptide(L)'
;MKKYVLIAVLILIVALFFIFIPPNIRPSLSQQNLEGKKVVVVTTGILADVVYNIAGDRVIIKQLMTGGDIHDWEPSAKDIAEASKASIVIYLSRNVEKWIDKFETAIPDNVELIEAAENVEFLTMDGIVDPHIWFDIRNMIKVTERVCGALIKNDPDNAKYYSENAERFKGKLNELHERYLSELSKFKGRIIITRHDAYRYLGNTYGL
;
A
#
# COMPACT_ATOMS: atom_id res chain seq x y z
N MET A 1 -52.82 -4.54 15.88
CA MET A 1 -51.89 -5.66 15.63
C MET A 1 -51.57 -5.87 14.15
N LYS A 2 -52.55 -6.04 13.24
CA LYS A 2 -52.30 -6.32 11.82
C LYS A 2 -51.44 -5.27 11.06
N LYS A 3 -51.55 -3.97 11.40
CA LYS A 3 -50.76 -2.89 10.76
C LYS A 3 -49.27 -2.93 11.13
N TYR A 4 -48.92 -3.29 12.36
CA TYR A 4 -47.53 -3.38 12.82
C TYR A 4 -46.83 -4.64 12.31
N VAL A 5 -47.57 -5.73 12.11
CA VAL A 5 -47.07 -6.96 11.47
C VAL A 5 -46.70 -6.70 10.00
N LEU A 6 -47.51 -5.92 9.28
CA LEU A 6 -47.24 -5.58 7.87
C LEU A 6 -45.97 -4.72 7.72
N ILE A 7 -45.76 -3.76 8.63
CA ILE A 7 -44.57 -2.90 8.62
C ILE A 7 -43.31 -3.70 8.98
N ALA A 8 -43.39 -4.59 9.97
CA ALA A 8 -42.27 -5.46 10.35
C ALA A 8 -41.87 -6.42 9.22
N VAL A 9 -42.85 -6.97 8.48
CA VAL A 9 -42.59 -7.83 7.31
C VAL A 9 -41.95 -7.04 6.17
N LEU A 10 -42.37 -5.78 5.94
CA LEU A 10 -41.78 -4.94 4.90
C LEU A 10 -40.33 -4.56 5.21
N ILE A 11 -40.01 -4.23 6.47
CA ILE A 11 -38.64 -3.93 6.91
C ILE A 11 -37.75 -5.16 6.78
N LEU A 12 -38.27 -6.35 7.10
CA LEU A 12 -37.53 -7.61 6.96
C LEU A 12 -37.24 -7.94 5.49
N ILE A 13 -38.18 -7.69 4.57
CA ILE A 13 -38.00 -7.88 3.12
C ILE A 13 -36.95 -6.91 2.57
N VAL A 14 -36.95 -5.64 3.00
CA VAL A 14 -35.94 -4.66 2.60
C VAL A 14 -34.55 -5.02 3.16
N ALA A 15 -34.48 -5.48 4.41
CA ALA A 15 -33.22 -5.94 5.02
C ALA A 15 -32.65 -7.19 4.33
N LEU A 16 -33.51 -8.13 3.90
CA LEU A 16 -33.11 -9.32 3.15
C LEU A 16 -32.65 -8.99 1.72
N PHE A 17 -33.13 -7.88 1.12
CA PHE A 17 -32.67 -7.41 -0.18
C PHE A 17 -31.21 -6.90 -0.17
N PHE A 18 -30.72 -6.41 0.97
CA PHE A 18 -29.31 -5.96 1.10
C PHE A 18 -28.31 -7.10 1.32
N ILE A 19 -28.78 -8.32 1.65
CA ILE A 19 -27.92 -9.50 1.88
C ILE A 19 -27.67 -10.27 0.57
N PHE A 20 -28.47 -10.01 -0.48
CA PHE A 20 -28.40 -10.68 -1.78
C PHE A 20 -28.02 -9.74 -2.93
N ILE A 21 -26.97 -8.93 -2.77
CA ILE A 21 -26.29 -8.33 -3.93
C ILE A 21 -25.43 -9.43 -4.56
N PRO A 22 -25.79 -9.99 -5.74
CA PRO A 22 -24.97 -11.00 -6.39
C PRO A 22 -23.58 -10.42 -6.69
N PRO A 23 -22.49 -11.23 -6.62
CA PRO A 23 -21.11 -10.76 -6.83
C PRO A 23 -20.88 -10.13 -8.22
N ASN A 24 -21.84 -10.26 -9.14
CA ASN A 24 -21.84 -9.69 -10.49
C ASN A 24 -22.44 -8.27 -10.58
N ILE A 25 -22.89 -7.67 -9.48
CA ILE A 25 -23.18 -6.22 -9.38
C ILE A 25 -22.10 -5.56 -8.53
N ARG A 26 -20.84 -5.96 -8.74
CA ARG A 26 -19.74 -5.00 -8.62
C ARG A 26 -19.80 -4.17 -9.90
N PRO A 27 -19.90 -2.84 -9.86
CA PRO A 27 -19.76 -2.05 -11.07
C PRO A 27 -18.48 -2.50 -11.76
N SER A 28 -18.60 -2.91 -13.02
CA SER A 28 -17.45 -3.19 -13.86
C SER A 28 -16.50 -2.00 -13.77
N LEU A 29 -15.22 -2.24 -13.45
CA LEU A 29 -14.16 -1.24 -13.44
C LEU A 29 -13.94 -0.55 -14.80
N SER A 30 -14.72 -0.90 -15.82
CA SER A 30 -14.73 -0.21 -17.10
C SER A 30 -15.60 1.05 -17.01
N GLN A 31 -14.92 2.19 -17.13
CA GLN A 31 -15.46 3.53 -17.36
C GLN A 31 -15.78 4.36 -16.12
N GLN A 32 -14.88 4.36 -15.13
CA GLN A 32 -14.68 5.58 -14.36
C GLN A 32 -14.12 6.66 -15.29
N ASN A 33 -14.57 7.91 -15.14
CA ASN A 33 -14.01 9.03 -15.88
C ASN A 33 -12.54 9.22 -15.45
N LEU A 34 -11.60 8.77 -16.29
CA LEU A 34 -10.15 8.84 -16.05
C LEU A 34 -9.56 10.17 -16.53
N GLU A 35 -10.35 11.00 -17.23
CA GLU A 35 -9.90 12.30 -17.71
C GLU A 35 -9.51 13.21 -16.54
N GLY A 36 -8.30 13.78 -16.60
CA GLY A 36 -7.77 14.70 -15.61
C GLY A 36 -7.14 14.06 -14.37
N LYS A 37 -7.19 12.72 -14.19
CA LYS A 37 -6.56 12.06 -13.04
C LYS A 37 -5.03 12.06 -13.16
N LYS A 38 -4.35 12.33 -12.04
CA LYS A 38 -2.89 12.21 -11.94
C LYS A 38 -2.47 10.75 -12.06
N VAL A 39 -1.36 10.49 -12.75
CA VAL A 39 -0.74 9.16 -12.81
C VAL A 39 0.34 9.07 -11.74
N VAL A 40 0.17 8.15 -10.79
CA VAL A 40 1.14 7.84 -9.74
C VAL A 40 1.79 6.52 -10.08
N VAL A 41 3.11 6.55 -10.32
CA VAL A 41 3.89 5.33 -10.53
C VAL A 41 4.44 4.86 -9.19
N VAL A 42 4.37 3.56 -8.94
CA VAL A 42 4.91 2.91 -7.75
C VAL A 42 5.83 1.76 -8.17
N THR A 43 6.90 1.54 -7.43
CA THR A 43 7.85 0.45 -7.75
C THR A 43 7.23 -0.92 -7.46
N THR A 44 6.69 -1.11 -6.26
CA THR A 44 6.26 -2.43 -5.75
C THR A 44 4.75 -2.56 -5.57
N GLY A 45 4.28 -3.81 -5.47
CA GLY A 45 2.90 -4.10 -5.08
C GLY A 45 2.55 -3.67 -3.65
N ILE A 46 3.55 -3.59 -2.76
CA ILE A 46 3.37 -3.06 -1.40
C ILE A 46 2.95 -1.60 -1.48
N LEU A 47 3.66 -0.79 -2.27
CA LEU A 47 3.32 0.62 -2.46
C LEU A 47 2.03 0.80 -3.26
N ALA A 48 1.74 -0.08 -4.22
CA ALA A 48 0.48 -0.07 -4.93
C ALA A 48 -0.71 -0.22 -3.97
N ASP A 49 -0.62 -1.13 -3.00
CA ASP A 49 -1.66 -1.31 -1.98
C ASP A 49 -1.77 -0.10 -1.04
N VAL A 50 -0.64 0.46 -0.59
CA VAL A 50 -0.64 1.68 0.25
C VAL A 50 -1.29 2.85 -0.51
N VAL A 51 -0.88 3.13 -1.74
CA VAL A 51 -1.44 4.21 -2.55
C VAL A 51 -2.92 3.95 -2.84
N TYR A 52 -3.32 2.70 -3.12
CA TYR A 52 -4.73 2.37 -3.34
C TYR A 52 -5.58 2.63 -2.10
N ASN A 53 -5.11 2.26 -0.91
CA ASN A 53 -5.85 2.51 0.33
C ASN A 53 -5.97 4.01 0.66
N ILE A 54 -5.04 4.86 0.22
CA ILE A 54 -5.07 6.32 0.44
C ILE A 54 -5.86 7.04 -0.66
N ALA A 55 -5.49 6.80 -1.92
CA ALA A 55 -5.97 7.57 -3.07
C ALA A 55 -7.19 6.94 -3.75
N GLY A 56 -7.45 5.65 -3.54
CA GLY A 56 -8.54 4.92 -4.19
C GLY A 56 -8.56 5.18 -5.69
N ASP A 57 -9.67 5.73 -6.17
CA ASP A 57 -9.86 6.04 -7.58
C ASP A 57 -9.48 7.47 -7.98
N ARG A 58 -8.95 8.30 -7.09
CA ARG A 58 -8.60 9.71 -7.41
C ARG A 58 -7.36 9.83 -8.30
N VAL A 59 -6.53 8.80 -8.32
CA VAL A 59 -5.32 8.72 -9.15
C VAL A 59 -5.33 7.45 -10.00
N ILE A 60 -4.54 7.44 -11.06
CA ILE A 60 -4.21 6.23 -11.82
C ILE A 60 -2.94 5.65 -11.22
N ILE A 61 -3.02 4.46 -10.63
CA ILE A 61 -1.88 3.76 -10.04
C ILE A 61 -1.22 2.88 -11.11
N LYS A 62 0.09 3.04 -11.30
CA LYS A 62 0.89 2.22 -12.22
C LYS A 62 2.03 1.56 -11.45
N GLN A 63 1.98 0.25 -11.31
CA GLN A 63 3.02 -0.54 -10.66
C GLN A 63 4.06 -0.98 -11.71
N LEU A 64 5.34 -0.69 -11.47
CA LEU A 64 6.43 -1.13 -12.36
C LEU A 64 6.73 -2.62 -12.18
N MET A 65 7.03 -3.04 -10.95
CA MET A 65 7.47 -4.40 -10.66
C MET A 65 6.26 -5.32 -10.49
N THR A 66 5.76 -5.92 -11.57
CA THR A 66 4.63 -6.87 -11.52
C THR A 66 5.05 -8.32 -11.24
N GLY A 67 6.34 -8.57 -10.99
CA GLY A 67 6.92 -9.88 -10.68
C GLY A 67 8.45 -9.80 -10.61
N GLY A 68 9.09 -10.93 -10.28
CA GLY A 68 10.54 -11.00 -10.07
C GLY A 68 10.96 -10.75 -8.63
N ASP A 69 12.27 -10.83 -8.38
CA ASP A 69 12.88 -10.52 -7.07
C ASP A 69 13.11 -9.02 -6.96
N ILE A 70 12.76 -8.42 -5.80
CA ILE A 70 12.87 -6.98 -5.59
C ILE A 70 14.32 -6.47 -5.62
N HIS A 71 15.27 -7.33 -5.26
CA HIS A 71 16.69 -6.98 -5.14
C HIS A 71 17.43 -7.00 -6.48
N ASP A 72 16.95 -7.82 -7.42
CA ASP A 72 17.61 -8.08 -8.71
C ASP A 72 16.81 -7.57 -9.92
N TRP A 73 15.62 -6.99 -9.70
CA TRP A 73 14.83 -6.42 -10.79
C TRP A 73 15.48 -5.15 -11.33
N GLU A 74 15.38 -4.92 -12.63
CA GLU A 74 15.77 -3.66 -13.27
C GLU A 74 14.64 -3.16 -14.19
N PRO A 75 14.45 -1.83 -14.29
CA PRO A 75 13.42 -1.24 -15.12
C PRO A 75 13.74 -1.41 -16.61
N SER A 76 12.72 -1.80 -17.38
CA SER A 76 12.81 -1.79 -18.83
C SER A 76 12.71 -0.37 -19.40
N ALA A 77 13.06 -0.20 -20.68
CA ALA A 77 12.84 1.06 -21.39
C ALA A 77 11.35 1.49 -21.40
N LYS A 78 10.43 0.52 -21.35
CA LYS A 78 8.99 0.78 -21.23
C LYS A 78 8.66 1.35 -19.85
N ASP A 79 9.22 0.80 -18.79
CA ASP A 79 9.00 1.26 -17.41
C ASP A 79 9.49 2.70 -17.24
N ILE A 80 10.66 3.03 -17.78
CA ILE A 80 11.20 4.39 -17.81
C ILE A 80 10.24 5.32 -18.58
N ALA A 81 9.80 4.92 -19.78
CA ALA A 81 8.89 5.74 -20.59
C ALA A 81 7.51 5.95 -19.93
N GLU A 82 7.04 5.00 -19.12
CA GLU A 82 5.83 5.15 -18.31
C GLU A 82 6.05 6.10 -17.13
N ALA A 83 7.16 5.94 -16.40
CA ALA A 83 7.54 6.81 -15.29
C ALA A 83 7.74 8.28 -15.70
N SER A 84 8.32 8.52 -16.88
CA SER A 84 8.52 9.87 -17.43
C SER A 84 7.23 10.66 -17.69
N LYS A 85 6.07 9.99 -17.66
CA LYS A 85 4.75 10.62 -17.83
C LYS A 85 3.98 10.74 -16.51
N ALA A 86 4.53 10.22 -15.42
CA ALA A 86 3.90 10.25 -14.12
C ALA A 86 3.92 11.67 -13.54
N SER A 87 2.95 11.96 -12.66
CA SER A 87 3.02 13.17 -11.86
C SER A 87 4.05 13.04 -10.73
N ILE A 88 4.15 11.84 -10.16
CA ILE A 88 5.16 11.45 -9.16
C ILE A 88 5.48 9.96 -9.32
N VAL A 89 6.69 9.59 -8.92
CA VAL A 89 7.10 8.19 -8.73
C VAL A 89 7.36 7.94 -7.25
N ILE A 90 6.87 6.83 -6.71
CA ILE A 90 7.08 6.45 -5.30
C ILE A 90 7.81 5.09 -5.25
N TYR A 91 8.91 5.04 -4.52
CA TYR A 91 9.69 3.81 -4.26
C TYR A 91 9.87 3.60 -2.76
N LEU A 92 10.26 2.39 -2.32
CA LEU A 92 10.37 2.12 -0.89
C LEU A 92 11.59 2.81 -0.31
N SER A 93 12.79 2.42 -0.76
CA SER A 93 14.06 3.00 -0.33
C SER A 93 15.21 2.60 -1.24
N ARG A 94 16.27 3.40 -1.29
CA ARG A 94 17.55 3.02 -1.92
C ARG A 94 18.16 1.75 -1.33
N ASN A 95 17.82 1.44 -0.08
CA ASN A 95 18.22 0.19 0.57
C ASN A 95 17.46 -1.04 0.04
N VAL A 96 16.31 -0.84 -0.60
CA VAL A 96 15.44 -1.89 -1.14
C VAL A 96 15.62 -1.98 -2.65
N GLU A 97 15.25 -0.93 -3.38
CA GLU A 97 15.39 -0.83 -4.83
C GLU A 97 16.78 -0.29 -5.20
N LYS A 98 17.81 -1.15 -5.19
CA LYS A 98 19.21 -0.77 -5.49
C LYS A 98 19.41 -0.17 -6.89
N TRP A 99 18.45 -0.36 -7.79
CA TRP A 99 18.45 0.17 -9.15
C TRP A 99 17.94 1.62 -9.23
N ILE A 100 17.42 2.18 -8.13
CA ILE A 100 16.70 3.47 -8.16
C ILE A 100 17.60 4.64 -8.57
N ASP A 101 18.89 4.64 -8.22
CA ASP A 101 19.81 5.73 -8.60
C ASP A 101 20.00 5.79 -10.12
N LYS A 102 20.13 4.63 -10.79
CA LYS A 102 20.18 4.58 -12.26
C LYS A 102 18.86 5.02 -12.85
N PHE A 103 17.74 4.61 -12.26
CA PHE A 103 16.42 4.98 -12.72
C PHE A 103 16.14 6.49 -12.59
N GLU A 104 16.58 7.12 -11.50
CA GLU A 104 16.51 8.57 -11.27
C GLU A 104 17.24 9.32 -12.39
N THR A 105 18.43 8.87 -12.80
CA THR A 105 19.16 9.47 -13.92
C THR A 105 18.51 9.25 -15.30
N ALA A 106 17.60 8.28 -15.42
CA ALA A 106 16.99 7.90 -16.69
C ALA A 106 15.62 8.57 -16.94
N ILE A 107 14.99 9.13 -15.90
CA ILE A 107 13.74 9.87 -16.03
C ILE A 107 13.97 11.39 -16.02
N PRO A 108 13.04 12.21 -16.57
CA PRO A 108 13.17 13.66 -16.56
C PRO A 108 13.16 14.27 -15.15
N ASP A 109 13.97 15.31 -14.93
CA ASP A 109 14.08 16.06 -13.66
C ASP A 109 12.75 16.62 -13.12
N ASN A 110 11.75 16.79 -13.99
CA ASN A 110 10.43 17.30 -13.60
C ASN A 110 9.50 16.22 -13.00
N VAL A 111 9.92 14.96 -12.96
CA VAL A 111 9.20 13.88 -12.29
C VAL A 111 9.82 13.68 -10.91
N GLU A 112 9.07 14.03 -9.86
CA GLU A 112 9.55 13.88 -8.48
C GLU A 112 9.58 12.40 -8.06
N LEU A 113 10.73 11.93 -7.56
CA LEU A 113 10.86 10.62 -6.90
C LEU A 113 10.68 10.78 -5.39
N ILE A 114 9.82 9.93 -4.82
CA ILE A 114 9.49 9.94 -3.40
C ILE A 114 9.97 8.66 -2.74
N GLU A 115 10.91 8.79 -1.80
CA GLU A 115 11.31 7.70 -0.91
C GLU A 115 10.25 7.50 0.18
N ALA A 116 9.51 6.40 0.12
CA ALA A 116 8.39 6.16 1.02
C ALA A 116 8.84 5.78 2.44
N ALA A 117 10.01 5.16 2.57
CA ALA A 117 10.58 4.71 3.85
C ALA A 117 11.64 5.67 4.42
N GLU A 118 11.67 6.94 3.98
CA GLU A 118 12.60 7.97 4.46
C GLU A 118 12.67 8.09 5.99
N ASN A 119 11.54 7.87 6.68
CA ASN A 119 11.43 7.97 8.14
C ASN A 119 11.49 6.61 8.87
N VAL A 120 11.87 5.55 8.17
CA VAL A 120 12.01 4.20 8.73
C VAL A 120 13.45 3.99 9.19
N GLU A 121 13.60 3.50 10.42
CA GLU A 121 14.89 3.07 10.93
C GLU A 121 15.18 1.65 10.46
N PHE A 122 16.31 1.48 9.78
CA PHE A 122 16.67 0.20 9.20
C PHE A 122 17.36 -0.71 10.21
N LEU A 123 16.96 -1.98 10.27
CA LEU A 123 17.72 -2.99 10.99
C LEU A 123 19.03 -3.23 10.23
N THR A 124 20.11 -3.36 10.98
CA THR A 124 21.44 -3.63 10.44
C THR A 124 22.03 -4.83 11.17
N MET A 125 22.61 -5.77 10.43
CA MET A 125 23.31 -6.93 10.98
C MET A 125 24.65 -7.07 10.27
N ASP A 126 25.73 -7.14 11.04
CA ASP A 126 27.11 -7.22 10.50
C ASP A 126 27.44 -6.12 9.47
N GLY A 127 26.90 -4.92 9.67
CA GLY A 127 27.06 -3.78 8.77
C GLY A 127 26.19 -3.82 7.50
N ILE A 128 25.35 -4.85 7.34
CA ILE A 128 24.44 -5.02 6.21
C ILE A 128 23.03 -4.57 6.63
N VAL A 129 22.49 -3.61 5.89
CA VAL A 129 21.11 -3.12 6.05
C VAL A 129 20.11 -4.19 5.59
N ASP A 130 19.09 -4.44 6.41
CA ASP A 130 17.97 -5.32 6.08
C ASP A 130 16.86 -4.54 5.35
N PRO A 131 16.55 -4.86 4.08
CA PRO A 131 15.57 -4.12 3.30
C PRO A 131 14.11 -4.47 3.60
N HIS A 132 13.82 -5.51 4.38
CA HIS A 132 12.48 -6.11 4.46
C HIS A 132 11.57 -5.41 5.49
N ILE A 133 11.54 -4.08 5.46
CA ILE A 133 10.92 -3.20 6.46
C ILE A 133 9.43 -3.47 6.70
N TRP A 134 8.73 -4.02 5.70
CA TRP A 134 7.29 -4.21 5.70
C TRP A 134 6.82 -5.32 6.65
N PHE A 135 7.73 -6.16 7.13
CA PHE A 135 7.40 -7.17 8.13
C PHE A 135 7.26 -6.60 9.55
N ASP A 136 7.69 -5.35 9.79
CA ASP A 136 7.27 -4.58 10.96
C ASP A 136 6.15 -3.63 10.53
N ILE A 137 4.93 -3.91 11.01
CA ILE A 137 3.73 -3.17 10.62
C ILE A 137 3.81 -1.70 11.01
N ARG A 138 4.59 -1.37 12.06
CA ARG A 138 4.81 0.02 12.49
C ARG A 138 5.56 0.82 11.44
N ASN A 139 6.44 0.19 10.65
CA ASN A 139 7.10 0.85 9.53
C ASN A 139 6.10 1.17 8.41
N MET A 140 5.12 0.29 8.17
CA MET A 140 4.09 0.53 7.16
C MET A 140 3.15 1.68 7.53
N ILE A 141 2.98 1.97 8.82
CA ILE A 141 2.29 3.18 9.29
C ILE A 141 3.08 4.43 8.87
N LYS A 142 4.40 4.48 9.11
CA LYS A 142 5.26 5.59 8.69
C LYS A 142 5.28 5.77 7.17
N VAL A 143 5.37 4.66 6.42
CA VAL A 143 5.27 4.64 4.95
C VAL A 143 3.93 5.23 4.50
N THR A 144 2.83 4.85 5.14
CA THR A 144 1.49 5.39 4.84
C THR A 144 1.43 6.90 5.04
N GLU A 145 2.02 7.42 6.12
CA GLU A 145 2.08 8.87 6.40
C GLU A 145 2.89 9.61 5.34
N ARG A 146 4.06 9.08 4.98
CA ARG A 146 4.93 9.68 3.97
C ARG A 146 4.29 9.71 2.59
N VAL A 147 3.62 8.62 2.20
CA VAL A 147 2.89 8.50 0.93
C VAL A 147 1.69 9.44 0.92
N CYS A 148 0.93 9.54 2.02
CA CYS A 148 -0.19 10.47 2.12
C CYS A 148 0.26 11.93 1.93
N GLY A 149 1.36 12.33 2.58
CA GLY A 149 1.92 13.66 2.42
C GLY A 149 2.34 13.96 0.96
N ALA A 150 2.97 12.98 0.29
CA ALA A 150 3.34 13.11 -1.12
C ALA A 150 2.13 13.25 -2.04
N LEU A 151 1.07 12.45 -1.82
CA LEU A 151 -0.17 12.52 -2.58
C LEU A 151 -0.87 13.88 -2.39
N ILE A 152 -0.92 14.40 -1.16
CA ILE A 152 -1.49 15.72 -0.85
C ILE A 152 -0.71 16.84 -1.55
N LYS A 153 0.63 16.78 -1.54
CA LYS A 153 1.47 17.77 -2.21
C LYS A 153 1.24 17.75 -3.73
N ASN A 154 1.12 16.56 -4.32
CA ASN A 154 0.94 16.38 -5.76
C ASN A 154 -0.49 16.70 -6.25
N ASP A 155 -1.49 16.52 -5.40
CA ASP A 155 -2.91 16.68 -5.71
C ASP A 155 -3.70 17.26 -4.51
N PRO A 156 -3.53 18.57 -4.24
CA PRO A 156 -4.06 19.22 -3.04
C PRO A 156 -5.59 19.30 -3.02
N ASP A 157 -6.26 19.26 -4.16
CA ASP A 157 -7.73 19.29 -4.25
C ASP A 157 -8.37 18.07 -3.59
N ASN A 158 -7.66 16.94 -3.53
CA ASN A 158 -8.10 15.71 -2.88
C ASN A 158 -7.50 15.53 -1.47
N ALA A 159 -6.88 16.56 -0.89
CA ALA A 159 -6.12 16.41 0.35
C ALA A 159 -6.91 15.83 1.51
N LYS A 160 -8.13 16.33 1.74
CA LYS A 160 -9.03 15.82 2.79
C LYS A 160 -9.36 14.34 2.60
N TYR A 161 -9.62 13.94 1.35
CA TYR A 161 -9.94 12.55 1.01
C TYR A 161 -8.74 11.63 1.31
N TYR A 162 -7.53 12.04 0.95
CA TYR A 162 -6.30 11.31 1.24
C TYR A 162 -6.04 11.19 2.74
N SER A 163 -6.14 12.28 3.50
CA SER A 163 -5.95 12.26 4.95
C SER A 163 -6.92 11.32 5.66
N GLU A 164 -8.21 11.40 5.33
CA GLU A 164 -9.22 10.54 5.96
C GLU A 164 -9.02 9.05 5.63
N ASN A 165 -8.62 8.73 4.40
CA ASN A 165 -8.31 7.36 4.00
C ASN A 165 -7.02 6.84 4.64
N ALA A 166 -5.98 7.67 4.72
CA ALA A 166 -4.73 7.33 5.38
C ALA A 166 -4.98 7.00 6.86
N GLU A 167 -5.77 7.80 7.58
CA GLU A 167 -6.13 7.50 8.97
C GLU A 167 -6.91 6.17 9.10
N ARG A 168 -7.87 5.91 8.21
CA ARG A 168 -8.57 4.61 8.18
C ARG A 168 -7.62 3.45 7.94
N PHE A 169 -6.68 3.59 7.02
CA PHE A 169 -5.73 2.53 6.70
C PHE A 169 -4.73 2.30 7.85
N LYS A 170 -4.20 3.36 8.46
CA LYS A 170 -3.37 3.27 9.67
C LYS A 170 -4.12 2.60 10.82
N GLY A 171 -5.42 2.85 10.98
CA GLY A 171 -6.27 2.11 11.92
C GLY A 171 -6.22 0.60 11.70
N LYS A 172 -6.39 0.14 10.46
CA LYS A 172 -6.28 -1.29 10.10
C LYS A 172 -4.87 -1.86 10.35
N LEU A 173 -3.83 -1.08 10.09
CA LEU A 173 -2.45 -1.48 10.37
C LEU A 173 -2.21 -1.63 11.88
N ASN A 174 -2.70 -0.71 12.70
CA ASN A 174 -2.64 -0.82 14.16
C ASN A 174 -3.38 -2.06 14.67
N GLU A 175 -4.61 -2.32 14.19
CA GLU A 175 -5.34 -3.53 14.53
C GLU A 175 -4.58 -4.82 14.15
N LEU A 176 -3.94 -4.82 12.98
CA LEU A 176 -3.12 -5.94 12.53
C LEU A 176 -1.89 -6.14 13.43
N HIS A 177 -1.22 -5.05 13.81
CA HIS A 177 -0.08 -5.06 14.72
C HIS A 177 -0.43 -5.66 16.08
N GLU A 178 -1.52 -5.18 16.70
CA GLU A 178 -2.00 -5.69 17.99
C GLU A 178 -2.39 -7.17 17.91
N ARG A 179 -3.02 -7.57 16.80
CA ARG A 179 -3.35 -8.98 16.58
C ARG A 179 -2.08 -9.85 16.47
N TYR A 180 -1.06 -9.37 15.78
CA TYR A 180 0.22 -10.10 15.68
C TYR A 180 0.89 -10.23 17.05
N LEU A 181 0.95 -9.16 17.84
CA LEU A 181 1.46 -9.21 19.21
C LEU A 181 0.69 -10.23 20.07
N SER A 182 -0.64 -10.21 20.02
CA SER A 182 -1.50 -11.11 20.80
C SER A 182 -1.36 -12.58 20.39
N GLU A 183 -1.39 -12.88 19.09
CA GLU A 183 -1.41 -14.27 18.62
C GLU A 183 -0.01 -14.90 18.62
N LEU A 184 1.03 -14.17 18.22
CA LEU A 184 2.38 -14.71 18.10
C LEU A 184 3.04 -14.91 19.46
N SER A 185 2.72 -14.09 20.47
CA SER A 185 3.21 -14.29 21.85
C SER A 185 2.79 -15.63 22.48
N LYS A 186 1.72 -16.26 21.96
CA LYS A 186 1.27 -17.59 22.40
C LYS A 186 2.14 -18.72 21.83
N PHE A 187 2.85 -18.46 20.74
CA PHE A 187 3.66 -19.47 20.06
C PHE A 187 5.00 -19.66 20.78
N LYS A 188 5.34 -20.91 21.08
CA LYS A 188 6.58 -21.26 21.83
C LYS A 188 7.77 -21.55 20.93
N GLY A 189 7.57 -21.79 19.64
CA GLY A 189 8.64 -21.99 18.67
C GLY A 189 9.23 -20.64 18.26
N ARG A 190 10.55 -20.53 18.22
CA ARG A 190 11.26 -19.28 17.85
C ARG A 190 12.22 -19.49 16.69
N ILE A 191 11.83 -20.37 15.78
CA ILE A 191 12.64 -20.74 14.61
C ILE A 191 11.72 -20.71 13.41
N ILE A 192 11.99 -19.77 12.51
CA ILE A 192 11.38 -19.71 11.19
C ILE A 192 12.46 -20.08 10.17
N ILE A 193 12.20 -21.10 9.36
CA ILE A 193 13.07 -21.48 8.25
C ILE A 193 12.41 -20.99 6.96
N THR A 194 13.12 -20.15 6.22
CA THR A 194 12.64 -19.53 4.98
C THR A 194 13.64 -19.75 3.84
N ARG A 195 13.21 -19.44 2.61
CA ARG A 195 14.08 -19.55 1.42
C ARG A 195 15.25 -18.56 1.46
N HIS A 196 15.00 -17.33 1.90
CA HIS A 196 16.00 -16.28 2.12
C HIS A 196 15.69 -15.51 3.40
N ASP A 197 16.70 -14.81 3.92
CA ASP A 197 16.63 -14.11 5.21
C ASP A 197 15.87 -12.78 5.08
N ALA A 198 14.53 -12.88 5.14
CA ALA A 198 13.62 -11.75 4.91
C ALA A 198 12.83 -11.33 6.16
N TYR A 199 12.81 -12.16 7.20
CA TYR A 199 11.80 -12.07 8.27
C TYR A 199 12.37 -11.51 9.57
N ARG A 200 13.55 -10.90 9.55
CA ARG A 200 14.19 -10.37 10.76
C ARG A 200 13.35 -9.30 11.45
N TYR A 201 12.72 -8.41 10.69
CA TYR A 201 11.75 -7.45 11.23
C TYR A 201 10.57 -8.13 11.94
N LEU A 202 10.05 -9.22 11.37
CA LEU A 202 8.99 -10.02 12.00
C LEU A 202 9.48 -10.62 13.33
N GLY A 203 10.64 -11.29 13.32
CA GLY A 203 11.25 -11.90 14.51
C GLY A 203 11.54 -10.88 15.60
N ASN A 204 12.19 -9.76 15.24
CA ASN A 204 12.54 -8.70 16.17
C ASN A 204 11.32 -8.01 16.79
N THR A 205 10.25 -7.82 16.00
CA THR A 205 9.05 -7.12 16.48
C THR A 205 8.12 -8.02 17.29
N TYR A 206 7.96 -9.28 16.89
CA TYR A 206 6.93 -10.17 17.45
C TYR A 206 7.50 -11.37 18.24
N GLY A 207 8.81 -11.42 18.46
CA GLY A 207 9.47 -12.40 19.34
C GLY A 207 9.52 -13.82 18.76
N LEU A 208 9.60 -13.93 17.43
CA LEU A 208 9.73 -15.19 16.68
C LEU A 208 11.17 -15.56 16.38
#